data_AF-A0A1X1VT10-F1
#
_entry.id   AF-A0A1X1VT10-F1
#
_cell.length_a   1.000
_cell.length_b   1.000
_cell.length_c   1.000
_cell.angle_alpha   90.00
_cell.angle_beta   90.00
_cell.angle_gamma   90.00
#
_symmetry.space_group_name_H-M   'P 1'
#
loop_
_entity.id
_entity.type
_entity.pdbx_description
1 polymer ?
#
loop_
_entity_poly.entity_id
_entity_poly.type
_entity_poly.pdbx_seq_one_letter_code
_entity_poly.pdbx_strand_id
1 'polypeptide(L)'
;MSAEILLRTGEAARRLGVSRQHIVDLCDQGALPSVMVGSHRRIPEGAVTAKLASVSGRALVAGGSEQSLWLHAALIPRLLKDPDAVVGKARANLAQGRASGAIDVHSEPYAREWEAILDGGVGCTIAALLDPCEHAATLRSSSPFAGILPQDEVRAIKEAWRQRRLAGLAR
;
A
#
# COMPACT_ATOMS: atom_id res chain seq x y z
N MET A 1 -8.50 7.08 -35.70
CA MET A 1 -7.47 6.12 -35.23
C MET A 1 -6.25 6.94 -34.85
N SER A 2 -5.97 7.09 -33.56
CA SER A 2 -4.83 7.92 -33.11
C SER A 2 -3.52 7.24 -33.52
N ALA A 3 -2.63 7.97 -34.18
CA ALA A 3 -1.30 7.48 -34.51
C ALA A 3 -0.55 7.17 -33.21
N GLU A 4 -0.04 5.95 -33.08
CA GLU A 4 0.73 5.54 -31.90
C GLU A 4 2.03 6.35 -31.83
N ILE A 5 2.22 7.10 -30.74
CA ILE A 5 3.41 7.94 -30.55
C ILE A 5 4.61 7.04 -30.27
N LEU A 6 5.66 7.19 -31.08
CA LEU A 6 6.89 6.41 -31.00
C LEU A 6 8.03 7.23 -30.38
N LEU A 7 8.47 6.83 -29.19
CA LEU A 7 9.53 7.49 -28.42
C LEU A 7 10.92 6.97 -28.80
N ARG A 8 11.92 7.84 -28.73
CA ARG A 8 13.34 7.44 -28.77
C ARG A 8 13.71 6.77 -27.45
N THR A 9 14.74 5.91 -27.47
CA THR A 9 15.30 5.28 -26.25
C THR A 9 15.62 6.31 -25.16
N GLY A 10 16.18 7.48 -25.53
CA GLY A 10 16.45 8.58 -24.60
C GLY A 10 15.21 9.26 -24.01
N GLU A 11 14.07 9.26 -24.70
CA GLU A 11 12.81 9.80 -24.18
C GLU A 11 12.14 8.80 -23.25
N ALA A 12 12.10 7.52 -23.64
CA ALA A 12 11.63 6.44 -22.78
C ALA A 12 12.46 6.35 -21.48
N ALA A 13 13.78 6.46 -21.58
CA ALA A 13 14.70 6.48 -20.43
C ALA A 13 14.36 7.60 -19.44
N ARG A 14 14.18 8.83 -19.92
CA ARG A 14 13.79 9.97 -19.08
C ARG A 14 12.43 9.77 -18.41
N ARG A 15 11.45 9.23 -19.13
CA ARG A 15 10.10 8.99 -18.58
C ARG A 15 10.04 7.86 -17.55
N LEU A 16 10.89 6.85 -17.69
CA LEU A 16 11.00 5.74 -16.74
C LEU A 16 12.02 5.99 -15.63
N GLY A 17 12.77 7.11 -15.67
CA GLY A 17 13.79 7.43 -14.67
C GLY A 17 15.00 6.48 -14.69
N VAL A 18 15.34 5.90 -15.84
CA VAL A 18 16.41 4.88 -15.98
C VAL A 18 17.44 5.28 -17.03
N SER A 19 18.57 4.58 -17.07
CA SER A 19 19.59 4.81 -18.10
C SER A 19 19.11 4.38 -19.49
N ARG A 20 19.70 4.97 -20.54
CA ARG A 20 19.41 4.55 -21.92
C ARG A 20 19.79 3.09 -22.18
N GLN A 21 20.89 2.63 -21.59
CA GLN A 21 21.33 1.24 -21.72
C GLN A 21 20.29 0.29 -21.11
N HIS A 22 19.73 0.63 -19.96
CA HIS A 22 18.68 -0.17 -19.34
C HIS A 22 17.42 -0.30 -20.22
N ILE A 23 17.04 0.76 -20.95
CA ILE A 23 15.95 0.66 -21.94
C ILE A 23 16.29 -0.32 -23.06
N VAL A 24 17.54 -0.31 -23.54
CA VAL A 24 17.99 -1.26 -24.57
C VAL A 24 17.90 -2.69 -24.04
N ASP A 25 18.44 -2.95 -22.85
CA ASP A 25 18.41 -4.26 -22.21
C ASP A 25 16.97 -4.76 -22.02
N LEU A 26 16.06 -3.88 -21.56
CA LEU A 26 14.63 -4.21 -21.43
C LEU A 26 13.97 -4.57 -22.76
N CYS A 27 14.34 -3.89 -23.84
CA CYS A 27 13.82 -4.22 -25.16
C CYS A 27 14.39 -5.54 -25.70
N ASP A 28 15.69 -5.79 -25.49
CA ASP A 28 16.34 -7.03 -25.93
C ASP A 28 15.84 -8.26 -25.17
N GLN A 29 15.48 -8.08 -23.90
CA GLN A 29 14.85 -9.11 -23.06
C GLN A 29 13.35 -9.29 -23.35
N GLY A 30 12.76 -8.52 -24.26
CA GLY A 30 11.32 -8.53 -24.55
C GLY A 30 10.44 -7.94 -23.43
N ALA A 31 11.05 -7.36 -22.40
CA ALA A 31 10.37 -6.77 -21.24
C ALA A 31 9.82 -5.35 -21.50
N LEU A 32 10.14 -4.75 -22.66
CA LEU A 32 9.59 -3.50 -23.17
C LEU A 32 9.45 -3.57 -24.71
N PRO A 33 8.21 -3.55 -25.25
CA PRO A 33 7.98 -3.57 -26.69
C PRO A 33 8.75 -2.47 -27.43
N SER A 34 9.36 -2.81 -28.56
CA SER A 34 10.04 -1.85 -29.42
C SER A 34 9.93 -2.23 -30.89
N VAL A 35 9.98 -1.24 -31.76
CA VAL A 35 9.99 -1.39 -33.21
C VAL A 35 11.24 -0.73 -33.79
N MET A 36 11.74 -1.25 -34.90
CA MET A 36 12.85 -0.66 -35.64
C MET A 36 12.32 0.28 -36.72
N VAL A 37 12.80 1.53 -36.72
CA VAL A 37 12.53 2.51 -37.77
C VAL A 37 13.87 2.90 -38.38
N GLY A 38 14.17 2.31 -39.54
CA GLY A 38 15.51 2.32 -40.11
C GLY A 38 16.52 1.65 -39.17
N SER A 39 17.60 2.36 -38.83
CA SER A 39 18.62 1.89 -37.88
C SER A 39 18.30 2.21 -36.41
N HIS A 40 17.14 2.82 -36.11
CA HIS A 40 16.84 3.29 -34.76
C HIS A 40 15.68 2.54 -34.11
N ARG A 41 15.89 2.11 -32.86
CA ARG A 41 14.83 1.60 -31.99
C ARG A 41 13.85 2.71 -31.61
N ARG A 42 12.57 2.38 -31.64
CA ARG A 42 11.46 3.22 -31.17
C ARG A 42 10.58 2.43 -30.21
N ILE A 43 10.17 3.08 -29.13
CA ILE A 43 9.33 2.47 -28.09
C ILE A 43 7.95 3.13 -28.16
N PRO A 44 6.86 2.36 -28.29
CA PRO A 44 5.52 2.92 -28.18
C PRO A 44 5.30 3.62 -26.85
N GLU A 45 4.75 4.83 -26.88
CA GLU A 45 4.45 5.60 -25.68
C GLU A 45 3.51 4.83 -24.73
N GLY A 46 2.53 4.13 -25.29
CA GLY A 46 1.62 3.27 -24.51
C GLY A 46 2.36 2.19 -23.73
N ALA A 47 3.43 1.61 -24.30
CA ALA A 47 4.27 0.61 -23.64
C ALA A 47 5.08 1.21 -22.48
N VAL A 48 5.61 2.43 -22.66
CA VAL A 48 6.31 3.18 -21.60
C VAL A 48 5.35 3.50 -20.45
N THR A 49 4.16 4.00 -20.77
CA THR A 49 3.12 4.32 -19.77
C THR A 49 2.67 3.08 -19.00
N ALA A 50 2.43 1.96 -19.69
CA ALA A 50 2.08 0.70 -19.06
C ALA A 50 3.20 0.19 -18.13
N LYS A 51 4.46 0.31 -18.55
CA LYS A 51 5.60 -0.06 -17.73
C LYS A 51 5.69 0.82 -16.47
N LEU A 52 5.55 2.13 -16.61
CA LEU A 52 5.56 3.07 -15.49
C LEU A 52 4.42 2.78 -14.49
N ALA A 53 3.22 2.49 -14.99
CA ALA A 53 2.09 2.08 -14.17
C ALA A 53 2.37 0.75 -13.45
N SER A 54 3.00 -0.22 -14.10
CA SER A 54 3.37 -1.50 -13.48
C SER A 54 4.42 -1.35 -12.38
N VAL A 55 5.43 -0.49 -12.58
CA VAL A 55 6.48 -0.22 -11.59
C VAL A 55 5.89 0.49 -10.39
N SER A 56 5.07 1.53 -10.64
CA SER A 56 4.32 2.24 -9.60
C SER A 56 3.41 1.28 -8.83
N GLY A 57 2.68 0.40 -9.52
CA GLY A 57 1.83 -0.62 -8.90
C GLY A 57 2.62 -1.56 -7.99
N ARG A 58 3.75 -2.09 -8.45
CA ARG A 58 4.64 -2.93 -7.62
C ARG A 58 5.19 -2.19 -6.42
N ALA A 59 5.60 -0.94 -6.59
CA ALA A 59 6.12 -0.12 -5.50
C ALA A 59 5.04 0.21 -4.47
N LEU A 60 3.78 0.41 -4.89
CA LEU A 60 2.63 0.57 -4.00
C LEU A 60 2.33 -0.74 -3.25
N VAL A 61 2.38 -1.90 -3.92
CA VAL A 61 2.22 -3.21 -3.25
C VAL A 61 3.30 -3.43 -2.20
N ALA A 62 4.56 -3.14 -2.52
CA ALA A 62 5.67 -3.24 -1.57
C ALA A 62 5.55 -2.27 -0.38
N GLY A 63 4.71 -1.24 -0.48
CA GLY A 63 4.47 -0.27 0.58
C GLY A 63 3.26 -0.59 1.48
N GLY A 64 2.59 -1.72 1.31
CA GLY A 64 1.35 -2.03 2.02
C GLY A 64 1.46 -1.95 3.55
N SER A 65 2.59 -2.35 4.14
CA SER A 65 2.84 -2.25 5.58
C SER A 65 2.91 -0.79 6.07
N GLU A 66 3.56 0.09 5.30
CA GLU A 66 3.63 1.52 5.57
C GLU A 66 2.26 2.20 5.42
N GLN A 67 1.48 1.82 4.40
CA GLN A 67 0.11 2.32 4.23
C GLN A 67 -0.78 1.92 5.42
N SER A 68 -0.63 0.68 5.89
CA SER A 68 -1.32 0.18 7.07
C SER A 68 -0.93 1.00 8.31
N LEU A 69 0.35 1.32 8.49
CA LEU A 69 0.81 2.16 9.59
C LEU A 69 0.16 3.56 9.57
N TRP A 70 0.04 4.19 8.41
CA TRP A 70 -0.65 5.49 8.27
C TRP A 70 -2.11 5.44 8.71
N LEU A 71 -2.82 4.37 8.34
CA LEU A 71 -4.21 4.18 8.75
C LEU A 71 -4.35 3.99 10.26
N HIS A 72 -3.47 3.20 10.86
CA HIS A 72 -3.52 2.93 12.29
C HIS A 72 -3.06 4.15 13.12
N ALA A 73 -2.11 4.94 12.63
CA ALA A 73 -1.74 6.22 13.24
C ALA A 73 -2.91 7.23 13.27
N ALA A 74 -3.81 7.20 12.27
CA ALA A 74 -4.99 8.07 12.25
C ALA A 74 -6.06 7.70 13.30
N LEU A 75 -5.97 6.52 13.92
CA LEU A 75 -6.84 6.14 15.04
C LEU A 75 -6.46 6.83 16.35
N ILE A 76 -5.19 7.22 16.51
CA ILE A 76 -4.63 7.71 17.78
C ILE A 76 -5.39 8.90 18.35
N PRO A 77 -5.75 9.95 17.56
CA PRO A 77 -6.51 11.08 18.11
C PRO A 77 -7.88 10.68 18.67
N ARG A 78 -8.55 9.70 18.05
CA ARG A 78 -9.86 9.20 18.53
C ARG A 78 -9.68 8.35 19.77
N LEU A 79 -8.69 7.47 19.78
CA LEU A 79 -8.35 6.63 20.92
C LEU A 79 -7.97 7.46 22.16
N LEU A 80 -7.25 8.56 21.99
CA LEU A 80 -6.91 9.47 23.10
C LEU A 80 -8.10 10.28 23.60
N LYS A 81 -9.03 10.63 22.71
CA LYS A 81 -10.22 11.44 23.04
C LYS A 81 -11.28 10.62 23.78
N ASP A 82 -11.54 9.39 23.31
CA ASP A 82 -12.55 8.50 23.87
C ASP A 82 -12.06 7.05 23.82
N PRO A 83 -11.20 6.66 24.79
CA PRO A 83 -10.64 5.31 24.85
C PRO A 83 -11.72 4.23 24.92
N ASP A 84 -12.74 4.44 25.74
CA ASP A 84 -13.76 3.44 26.04
C ASP A 84 -14.61 3.14 24.80
N ALA A 85 -15.00 4.16 24.03
CA ALA A 85 -15.74 3.95 22.79
C ALA A 85 -14.91 3.18 21.74
N VAL A 86 -13.63 3.54 21.58
CA VAL A 86 -12.74 2.91 20.59
C VAL A 86 -12.42 1.47 20.97
N VAL A 87 -12.02 1.23 22.21
CA VAL A 87 -11.72 -0.13 22.73
C VAL A 87 -12.98 -0.98 22.77
N GLY A 88 -14.11 -0.42 23.21
CA GLY A 88 -15.41 -1.12 23.22
C GLY A 88 -15.83 -1.55 21.82
N LYS A 89 -15.66 -0.69 20.81
CA LYS A 89 -15.92 -1.02 19.41
C LYS A 89 -14.98 -2.12 18.90
N ALA A 90 -13.69 -2.05 19.23
CA ALA A 90 -12.73 -3.08 18.85
C ALA A 90 -13.08 -4.45 19.44
N ARG A 91 -13.45 -4.51 20.72
CA ARG A 91 -13.92 -5.75 21.37
C ARG A 91 -15.20 -6.29 20.74
N ALA A 92 -16.16 -5.43 20.44
CA ALA A 92 -17.38 -5.82 19.74
C ALA A 92 -17.08 -6.42 18.36
N ASN A 93 -16.13 -5.83 17.62
CA ASN A 93 -15.70 -6.35 16.32
C ASN A 93 -15.02 -7.73 16.44
N LEU A 94 -14.19 -7.96 17.47
CA LEU A 94 -13.59 -9.27 17.75
C LEU A 94 -14.66 -10.31 18.08
N ALA A 95 -15.60 -9.99 18.96
CA ALA A 95 -16.71 -10.87 19.32
C ALA A 95 -17.60 -11.20 18.11
N GLN A 96 -17.95 -10.20 17.32
CA GLN A 96 -18.73 -10.37 16.09
C GLN A 96 -17.96 -11.23 15.07
N GLY A 97 -16.66 -10.97 14.88
CA GLY A 97 -15.83 -11.71 13.93
C GLY A 97 -15.75 -13.19 14.26
N ARG A 98 -15.65 -13.55 15.54
CA ARG A 98 -15.74 -14.94 15.99
C ARG A 98 -17.12 -15.53 15.76
N ALA A 99 -18.19 -14.81 16.12
CA ALA A 99 -19.56 -15.29 15.97
C ALA A 99 -19.95 -15.51 14.49
N SER A 100 -19.44 -14.71 13.57
CA SER A 100 -19.70 -14.84 12.13
C SER A 100 -18.75 -15.82 11.41
N GLY A 101 -17.73 -16.34 12.09
CA GLY A 101 -16.69 -17.17 11.49
C GLY A 101 -15.69 -16.39 10.61
N ALA A 102 -15.70 -15.05 10.65
CA ALA A 102 -14.69 -14.23 9.97
C ALA A 102 -13.32 -14.33 10.64
N ILE A 103 -13.31 -14.58 11.96
CA ILE A 103 -12.11 -15.00 12.70
C ILE A 103 -12.15 -16.52 12.75
N ASP A 104 -11.30 -17.15 11.94
CA ASP A 104 -11.14 -18.60 11.86
C ASP A 104 -10.01 -19.10 12.78
N VAL A 105 -9.72 -20.40 12.70
CA VAL A 105 -8.65 -21.03 13.50
C VAL A 105 -7.27 -20.42 13.25
N HIS A 106 -7.03 -19.86 12.06
CA HIS A 106 -5.76 -19.23 11.70
C HIS A 106 -5.65 -17.80 12.20
N SER A 107 -6.78 -17.11 12.32
CA SER A 107 -6.88 -15.72 12.76
C SER A 107 -7.04 -15.59 14.29
N GLU A 108 -7.51 -16.63 14.96
CA GLU A 108 -7.76 -16.68 16.40
C GLU A 108 -6.53 -16.32 17.26
N PRO A 109 -5.28 -16.74 16.95
CA PRO A 109 -4.10 -16.31 17.71
C PRO A 109 -3.91 -14.79 17.71
N TYR A 110 -4.13 -14.12 16.57
CA TYR A 110 -4.02 -12.67 16.46
C TYR A 110 -5.19 -11.95 17.17
N ALA A 111 -6.38 -12.55 17.13
CA ALA A 111 -7.53 -12.03 17.88
C ALA A 111 -7.24 -12.01 19.40
N ARG A 112 -6.66 -13.09 19.93
CA ARG A 112 -6.25 -13.17 21.35
C ARG A 112 -5.13 -12.19 21.69
N GLU A 113 -4.17 -12.02 20.79
CA GLU A 113 -3.11 -11.04 20.98
C GLU A 113 -3.66 -9.62 21.04
N TRP A 114 -4.61 -9.27 20.17
CA TRP A 114 -5.32 -7.99 20.24
C TRP A 114 -6.07 -7.83 21.56
N GLU A 115 -6.74 -8.86 22.07
CA GLU A 115 -7.40 -8.79 23.38
C GLU A 115 -6.42 -8.49 24.51
N ALA A 116 -5.27 -9.18 24.53
CA ALA A 116 -4.22 -8.94 25.52
C ALA A 116 -3.67 -7.50 25.43
N ILE A 117 -3.49 -6.98 24.22
CA ILE A 117 -3.05 -5.59 23.99
C ILE A 117 -4.10 -4.59 24.49
N LEU A 118 -5.37 -4.83 24.22
CA LEU A 118 -6.48 -3.99 24.68
C LEU A 118 -6.63 -4.05 26.21
N ASP A 119 -6.39 -5.21 26.83
CA ASP A 119 -6.38 -5.41 28.29
C ASP A 119 -5.19 -4.70 28.95
N GLY A 120 -4.05 -4.59 28.24
CA GLY A 120 -2.91 -3.76 28.64
C GLY A 120 -3.18 -2.25 28.59
N GLY A 121 -4.32 -1.83 28.05
CA GLY A 121 -4.78 -0.45 28.05
C GLY A 121 -4.31 0.39 26.86
N VAL A 122 -4.59 1.70 26.94
CA VAL A 122 -4.39 2.65 25.83
C VAL A 122 -2.93 2.72 25.38
N GLY A 123 -1.98 2.74 26.32
CA GLY A 123 -0.55 2.81 25.99
C GLY A 123 -0.08 1.60 25.17
N CYS A 124 -0.44 0.38 25.59
CA CYS A 124 -0.15 -0.85 24.86
C CYS A 124 -0.82 -0.86 23.48
N THR A 125 -2.06 -0.37 23.41
CA THR A 125 -2.81 -0.26 22.15
C THR A 125 -2.10 0.69 21.17
N ILE A 126 -1.69 1.87 21.62
CA ILE A 126 -0.95 2.83 20.79
C ILE A 126 0.37 2.23 20.32
N ALA A 127 1.12 1.56 21.21
CA ALA A 127 2.38 0.92 20.86
C ALA A 127 2.19 -0.13 19.75
N ALA A 128 1.21 -1.02 19.87
CA ALA A 128 0.91 -2.04 18.87
C ALA A 128 0.45 -1.44 17.52
N LEU A 129 -0.37 -0.39 17.55
CA LEU A 129 -0.83 0.31 16.34
C LEU A 129 0.33 0.92 15.55
N LEU A 130 1.38 1.38 16.23
CA LEU A 130 2.49 2.14 15.65
C LEU A 130 3.79 1.33 15.45
N ASP A 131 3.85 0.07 15.90
CA ASP A 131 5.06 -0.73 15.80
C ASP A 131 5.38 -1.09 14.33
N PRO A 132 6.53 -0.69 13.77
CA PRO A 132 6.87 -0.95 12.37
C PRO A 132 7.32 -2.40 12.09
N CYS A 133 7.44 -3.26 13.10
CA CYS A 133 7.95 -4.62 12.91
C CYS A 133 7.00 -5.50 12.05
N GLU A 134 7.56 -6.58 11.49
CA GLU A 134 6.81 -7.50 10.62
C GLU A 134 5.62 -8.16 11.35
N HIS A 135 5.81 -8.54 12.61
CA HIS A 135 4.76 -9.12 13.43
C HIS A 135 3.59 -8.13 13.63
N ALA A 136 3.89 -6.88 13.97
CA ALA A 136 2.88 -5.83 14.09
C ALA A 136 2.21 -5.49 12.75
N ALA A 137 2.89 -5.63 11.62
CA ALA A 137 2.27 -5.51 10.30
C ALA A 137 1.24 -6.63 10.05
N THR A 138 1.56 -7.87 10.44
CA THR A 138 0.60 -8.98 10.41
C THR A 138 -0.57 -8.73 11.35
N LEU A 139 -0.30 -8.26 12.57
CA LEU A 139 -1.33 -7.93 13.56
C LEU A 139 -2.27 -6.81 13.05
N ARG A 140 -1.73 -5.77 12.40
CA ARG A 140 -2.54 -4.72 11.74
C ARG A 140 -3.40 -5.24 10.59
N SER A 141 -3.03 -6.35 9.94
CA SER A 141 -3.87 -6.94 8.89
C SER A 141 -5.14 -7.60 9.44
N SER A 142 -5.11 -8.03 10.71
CA SER A 142 -6.23 -8.60 11.47
C SER A 142 -6.84 -7.60 12.47
N SER A 143 -6.62 -6.31 12.24
CA SER A 143 -6.96 -5.23 13.17
C SER A 143 -8.46 -5.15 13.51
N PRO A 144 -8.84 -5.07 14.80
CA PRO A 144 -10.23 -4.99 15.22
C PRO A 144 -10.82 -3.58 15.13
N PHE A 145 -10.08 -2.59 14.63
CA PHE A 145 -10.51 -1.18 14.62
C PHE A 145 -11.33 -0.79 13.38
N ALA A 146 -11.84 -1.77 12.63
CA ALA A 146 -12.70 -1.54 11.48
C ALA A 146 -13.97 -0.73 11.86
N GLY A 147 -14.28 0.30 11.06
CA GLY A 147 -15.46 1.14 11.25
C GLY A 147 -15.30 2.26 12.29
N ILE A 148 -14.12 2.42 12.90
CA ILE A 148 -13.83 3.57 13.79
C ILE A 148 -13.51 4.82 12.99
N LEU A 149 -12.76 4.66 11.89
CA LEU A 149 -12.59 5.72 10.90
C LEU A 149 -13.73 5.68 9.88
N PRO A 150 -14.35 6.83 9.57
CA PRO A 150 -15.22 6.99 8.42
C PRO A 150 -14.55 6.54 7.11
N GLN A 151 -15.34 5.99 6.18
CA GLN A 151 -14.82 5.42 4.93
C GLN A 151 -14.22 6.47 3.98
N ASP A 152 -14.73 7.69 3.99
CA ASP A 152 -14.15 8.84 3.30
C ASP A 152 -12.77 9.22 3.87
N GLU A 153 -12.60 9.20 5.19
CA GLU A 153 -11.32 9.46 5.84
C GLU A 153 -10.29 8.35 5.54
N VAL A 154 -10.70 7.08 5.60
CA VAL A 154 -9.85 5.94 5.19
C VAL A 154 -9.39 6.10 3.74
N ARG A 155 -10.30 6.49 2.83
CA ARG A 155 -9.96 6.74 1.42
C ARG A 155 -8.98 7.90 1.28
N ALA A 156 -9.20 9.00 1.98
CA ALA A 156 -8.33 10.17 1.96
C ALA A 156 -6.92 9.85 2.45
N ILE A 157 -6.78 9.09 3.55
CA ILE A 157 -5.48 8.67 4.10
C ILE A 157 -4.75 7.75 3.11
N LYS A 158 -5.45 6.76 2.56
CA LYS A 158 -4.87 5.86 1.54
C LYS A 158 -4.38 6.63 0.33
N GLU A 159 -5.15 7.61 -0.13
CA GLU A 159 -4.78 8.45 -1.27
C GLU A 159 -3.60 9.35 -0.96
N ALA A 160 -3.57 10.02 0.19
CA ALA A 160 -2.44 10.85 0.61
C ALA A 160 -1.15 10.03 0.71
N TRP A 161 -1.22 8.82 1.26
CA TRP A 161 -0.08 7.89 1.29
C TRP A 161 0.39 7.52 -0.12
N ARG A 162 -0.53 7.15 -1.03
CA ARG A 162 -0.20 6.82 -2.43
C ARG A 162 0.51 7.98 -3.12
N GLN A 163 -0.04 9.20 -3.00
CA GLN A 163 0.53 10.39 -3.61
C GLN A 163 1.93 10.70 -3.07
N ARG A 164 2.13 10.59 -1.75
CA ARG A 164 3.45 10.82 -1.13
C ARG A 164 4.48 9.79 -1.57
N ARG A 165 4.07 8.52 -1.66
CA ARG A 165 4.97 7.44 -2.12
C ARG A 165 5.36 7.61 -3.58
N LEU A 166 4.41 7.95 -4.46
CA LEU A 166 4.69 8.24 -5.87
C LEU A 166 5.62 9.46 -6.03
N ALA A 167 5.39 10.52 -5.25
CA ALA A 167 6.25 11.70 -5.26
C ALA A 167 7.68 11.41 -4.76
N GLY A 168 7.85 10.46 -3.83
CA GLY A 168 9.15 10.00 -3.36
C GLY A 168 9.92 9.17 -4.39
N LEU A 169 9.22 8.41 -5.25
CA LEU A 169 9.83 7.60 -6.32
C LEU A 169 10.23 8.40 -7.55
N ALA A 170 9.65 9.60 -7.73
CA ALA A 170 9.94 10.50 -8.84
C ALA A 170 11.15 11.43 -8.60
N ARG A 171 11.79 11.34 -7.43
CA ARG A 171 13.00 12.09 -7.04
C ARG A 171 14.23 11.21 -7.17
#